data_AF-A0A6I5A0W5-F1
#
_entry.id   AF-A0A6I5A0W5-F1
#
_cell.length_a   1.000
_cell.length_b   1.000
_cell.length_c   1.000
_cell.angle_alpha   90.00
_cell.angle_beta   90.00
_cell.angle_gamma   90.00
#
_symmetry.space_group_name_H-M   'P 1'
#
loop_
_entity.id
_entity.type
_entity.pdbx_description
1 polymer ?
#
loop_
_entity_poly.entity_id
_entity_poly.type
_entity_poly.pdbx_seq_one_letter_code
_entity_poly.pdbx_strand_id
1 'polypeptide(L)'
;MSLLVLIHVLSAIVGVGPTFFAHVLVHPDQTSAQLRESLALGKKLEYFPKIGGTIAVVSGLLLIWLGDYGSFMQVWLVGSLILYILIQIIVIAMVTPKSRRVHYWVNLEENKQATALPLKQEQLLKSVNTWFYVASTLGVLLFILMILKP
;
A
#
# COMPACT_ATOMS: atom_id res chain seq x y z
N MET A 1 -21.51 11.80 13.75
CA MET A 1 -20.05 11.88 13.56
C MET A 1 -19.33 10.54 13.79
N SER A 2 -19.65 9.78 14.84
CA SER A 2 -18.95 8.52 15.18
C SER A 2 -18.96 7.47 14.05
N LEU A 3 -20.07 7.33 13.32
CA LEU A 3 -20.16 6.40 12.18
C LEU A 3 -19.21 6.79 11.04
N LEU A 4 -19.12 8.07 10.71
CA LEU A 4 -18.22 8.56 9.65
C LEU A 4 -16.75 8.34 10.02
N VAL A 5 -16.40 8.57 11.29
CA VAL A 5 -15.06 8.27 11.84
C VAL A 5 -14.77 6.77 11.76
N LEU A 6 -15.73 5.92 12.11
CA LEU A 6 -15.58 4.46 12.02
C LEU A 6 -15.31 4.03 10.58
N ILE A 7 -16.12 4.50 9.63
CA ILE A 7 -15.94 4.21 8.20
C ILE A 7 -14.56 4.67 7.74
N HIS A 8 -14.13 5.87 8.12
CA HIS A 8 -12.84 6.43 7.75
C HIS A 8 -11.68 5.56 8.23
N VAL A 9 -11.66 5.22 9.52
CA VAL A 9 -10.58 4.43 10.14
C VAL A 9 -10.55 3.02 9.57
N LEU A 10 -11.70 2.35 9.46
CA LEU A 10 -11.77 1.00 8.88
C LEU A 10 -11.34 0.98 7.41
N SER A 11 -11.72 2.00 6.63
CA SER A 11 -11.31 2.10 5.23
C SER A 11 -9.80 2.31 5.09
N ALA A 12 -9.20 3.10 5.99
CA ALA A 12 -7.75 3.25 6.05
C ALA A 12 -7.04 1.93 6.41
N ILE A 13 -7.55 1.20 7.41
CA ILE A 13 -7.02 -0.11 7.82
C ILE A 13 -7.09 -1.11 6.66
N VAL A 14 -8.25 -1.25 6.03
CA VAL A 14 -8.45 -2.16 4.90
C VAL A 14 -7.60 -1.75 3.69
N GLY A 15 -7.48 -0.45 3.42
CA GLY A 15 -6.71 0.07 2.30
C GLY A 15 -5.21 -0.13 2.45
N VAL A 16 -4.66 0.12 3.64
CA VAL A 16 -3.22 -0.02 3.93
C VAL A 16 -2.84 -1.46 4.26
N GLY A 17 -3.77 -2.27 4.78
CA GLY A 17 -3.57 -3.66 5.21
C GLY A 17 -2.64 -4.51 4.33
N PRO A 18 -2.81 -4.56 3.00
CA PRO A 18 -1.95 -5.37 2.15
C PRO A 18 -0.46 -5.01 2.18
N THR A 19 -0.08 -3.78 2.53
CA THR A 19 1.35 -3.41 2.59
C THR A 19 2.10 -4.24 3.65
N PHE A 20 1.41 -4.57 4.75
CA PHE A 20 1.95 -5.39 5.84
C PHE A 20 2.16 -6.86 5.45
N PHE A 21 1.54 -7.33 4.37
CA PHE A 21 1.72 -8.70 3.89
C PHE A 21 2.56 -8.78 2.61
N ALA A 22 2.60 -7.71 1.83
CA ALA A 22 3.18 -7.72 0.50
C ALA A 22 4.69 -8.04 0.47
N HIS A 23 5.43 -7.69 1.52
CA HIS A 23 6.86 -8.02 1.66
C HIS A 23 7.12 -9.51 1.94
N VAL A 24 6.14 -10.21 2.54
CA VAL A 24 6.17 -11.67 2.70
C VAL A 24 5.74 -12.36 1.41
N LEU A 25 4.75 -11.80 0.72
CA LEU A 25 4.23 -12.38 -0.51
C LEU A 25 5.24 -12.31 -1.67
N VAL A 26 5.97 -11.19 -1.75
CA VAL A 26 6.86 -10.85 -2.87
C VAL A 26 8.26 -10.61 -2.32
N HIS A 27 9.13 -11.63 -2.41
CA HIS A 27 10.49 -11.58 -1.87
C HIS A 27 11.54 -12.13 -2.86
N PRO A 28 12.82 -11.70 -2.75
CA PRO A 28 13.85 -12.01 -3.75
C PRO A 28 14.21 -13.49 -3.90
N ASP A 29 14.00 -14.31 -2.86
CA ASP A 29 14.42 -15.72 -2.84
C ASP A 29 13.43 -16.66 -3.55
N GLN A 30 12.38 -16.12 -4.16
CA GLN A 30 11.37 -16.90 -4.87
C GLN A 30 11.89 -17.34 -6.24
N THR A 31 11.56 -18.58 -6.61
CA THR A 31 11.71 -19.04 -7.99
C THR A 31 10.78 -18.25 -8.92
N SER A 32 11.11 -18.18 -10.22
CA SER A 32 10.27 -17.47 -11.21
C SER A 32 8.82 -17.97 -11.24
N ALA A 33 8.60 -19.28 -10.99
CA ALA A 33 7.27 -19.87 -10.93
C ALA A 33 6.48 -19.42 -9.69
N GLN A 34 7.10 -19.44 -8.50
CA GLN A 34 6.49 -18.94 -7.27
C GLN A 34 6.16 -17.45 -7.38
N LEU A 35 7.10 -16.68 -7.94
CA LEU A 35 6.94 -15.24 -8.09
C LEU A 35 5.79 -14.88 -9.04
N ARG A 36 5.51 -15.69 -10.07
CA ARG A 36 4.36 -15.50 -10.95
C ARG A 36 3.04 -15.54 -10.18
N GLU A 37 2.87 -16.55 -9.33
CA GLU A 37 1.68 -16.70 -8.49
C GLU A 37 1.59 -15.58 -7.44
N SER A 38 2.71 -15.25 -6.79
CA SER A 38 2.76 -14.17 -5.82
C SER A 38 2.42 -12.81 -6.41
N LEU A 39 2.92 -12.49 -7.61
CA LEU A 39 2.61 -11.23 -8.30
C LEU A 39 1.16 -11.22 -8.83
N ALA A 40 0.61 -12.37 -9.23
CA ALA A 40 -0.81 -12.49 -9.59
C ALA A 40 -1.72 -12.19 -8.38
N LEU A 41 -1.36 -12.71 -7.19
CA LEU A 41 -2.05 -12.36 -5.95
C LEU A 41 -1.83 -10.88 -5.57
N GLY A 42 -0.61 -10.38 -5.69
CA GLY A 42 -0.27 -8.97 -5.46
C GLY A 42 -1.12 -8.01 -6.29
N LYS A 43 -1.40 -8.35 -7.56
CA LYS A 43 -2.29 -7.57 -8.43
C LYS A 43 -3.73 -7.48 -7.88
N LYS A 44 -4.23 -8.56 -7.25
CA LYS A 44 -5.54 -8.55 -6.58
C LYS A 44 -5.50 -7.71 -5.31
N LEU A 45 -4.38 -7.76 -4.57
CA LEU A 45 -4.19 -6.94 -3.37
C LEU A 45 -4.15 -5.44 -3.67
N GLU A 46 -3.79 -5.01 -4.89
CA GLU A 46 -3.85 -3.59 -5.29
C GLU A 46 -5.28 -3.00 -5.29
N TYR A 47 -6.34 -3.80 -5.26
CA TYR A 47 -7.71 -3.28 -5.19
C TYR A 47 -8.03 -2.66 -3.83
N PHE A 48 -7.47 -3.19 -2.75
CA PHE A 48 -7.67 -2.71 -1.39
C PHE A 48 -7.22 -1.24 -1.23
N PRO A 49 -5.97 -0.85 -1.56
CA PRO A 49 -5.55 0.55 -1.46
C PRO A 49 -6.26 1.46 -2.45
N LYS A 50 -6.83 0.96 -3.57
CA LYS A 50 -7.62 1.79 -4.49
C LYS A 50 -9.01 2.09 -3.91
N ILE A 51 -9.70 1.06 -3.41
CA ILE A 51 -11.07 1.19 -2.88
C ILE A 51 -11.05 1.79 -1.48
N GLY A 52 -10.37 1.13 -0.53
CA GLY A 52 -10.20 1.63 0.84
C GLY A 52 -9.49 2.98 0.86
N GLY A 53 -8.53 3.17 -0.04
CA GLY A 53 -7.93 4.45 -0.43
C GLY A 53 -8.90 5.59 -0.60
N THR A 54 -9.70 5.43 -1.64
CA THR A 54 -10.64 6.45 -2.07
C THR A 54 -11.64 6.74 -0.96
N ILE A 55 -12.17 5.71 -0.30
CA ILE A 55 -13.13 5.88 0.79
C ILE A 55 -12.48 6.62 1.98
N ALA A 56 -11.25 6.27 2.37
CA ALA A 56 -10.53 6.94 3.46
C ALA A 56 -10.27 8.41 3.14
N VAL A 57 -9.81 8.74 1.93
CA VAL A 57 -9.59 10.14 1.53
C VAL A 57 -10.89 10.93 1.52
N VAL A 58 -11.93 10.42 0.85
CA VAL A 58 -13.23 11.11 0.76
C VAL A 58 -13.86 11.31 2.14
N SER A 59 -13.88 10.26 2.97
CA SER A 59 -14.40 10.36 4.34
C SER A 59 -13.55 11.29 5.22
N GLY A 60 -12.23 11.34 5.02
CA GLY A 60 -11.34 12.27 5.72
C GLY A 60 -11.62 13.72 5.37
N LEU A 61 -11.82 14.03 4.07
CA LEU A 61 -12.22 15.36 3.62
C LEU A 61 -13.61 15.76 4.15
N LEU A 62 -14.56 14.82 4.14
CA LEU A 62 -15.89 15.04 4.71
C LEU A 62 -15.85 15.31 6.21
N LEU A 63 -14.97 14.61 6.95
CA LEU A 63 -14.76 14.90 8.37
C LEU A 63 -14.31 16.36 8.52
N ILE A 64 -13.24 16.79 7.82
CA ILE A 64 -12.76 18.19 7.88
C ILE A 64 -13.88 19.20 7.60
N TRP A 65 -14.70 18.93 6.59
CA TRP A 65 -15.75 19.86 6.16
C TRP A 65 -16.93 19.93 7.14
N LEU A 66 -17.30 18.82 7.77
CA LEU A 66 -18.45 18.72 8.68
C LEU A 66 -18.09 18.97 10.15
N GLY A 67 -16.83 18.80 10.53
CA GLY A 67 -16.37 18.85 11.90
C GLY A 67 -15.83 20.22 12.29
N ASP A 68 -16.26 20.70 13.45
CA ASP A 68 -15.65 21.87 14.08
C ASP A 68 -14.45 21.40 14.93
N TYR A 69 -13.33 21.14 14.25
CA TYR A 69 -12.11 20.67 14.88
C TYR A 69 -11.27 21.86 15.36
N GLY A 70 -11.02 21.95 16.67
CA GLY A 70 -10.04 22.89 17.20
C GLY A 70 -8.63 22.68 16.62
N SER A 71 -7.74 23.65 16.79
CA SER A 71 -6.45 23.69 16.06
C SER A 71 -5.57 22.45 16.27
N PHE A 72 -5.62 21.83 17.44
CA PHE A 72 -4.82 20.63 17.77
C PHE A 72 -5.30 19.38 17.02
N MET A 73 -6.62 19.16 16.98
CA MET A 73 -7.24 18.09 16.19
C MET A 73 -6.98 18.26 14.70
N GLN A 74 -6.89 19.51 14.23
CA GLN A 74 -6.60 19.83 12.84
C GLN A 74 -5.18 19.39 12.43
N VAL A 75 -4.18 19.51 13.32
CA VAL A 75 -2.81 19.01 13.07
C VAL A 75 -2.78 17.48 12.94
N TRP A 76 -3.50 16.76 13.82
CA TRP A 76 -3.62 15.30 13.73
C TRP A 76 -4.24 14.84 12.43
N LEU A 77 -5.32 15.52 12.03
CA LEU A 77 -6.07 15.18 10.83
C LEU A 77 -5.22 15.43 9.59
N VAL A 78 -4.58 16.60 9.49
CA VAL A 78 -3.68 16.93 8.38
C VAL A 78 -2.48 15.97 8.33
N GLY A 79 -1.85 15.68 9.47
CA GLY A 79 -0.71 14.75 9.55
C GLY A 79 -1.09 13.34 9.07
N SER A 80 -2.26 12.84 9.51
CA SER A 80 -2.79 11.54 9.07
C SER A 80 -3.08 11.53 7.56
N LEU A 81 -3.66 12.61 7.03
CA LEU A 81 -3.93 12.73 5.59
C LEU A 81 -2.64 12.74 4.77
N ILE A 82 -1.61 13.46 5.22
CA ILE A 82 -0.30 13.50 4.56
C ILE A 82 0.33 12.10 4.54
N LEU A 83 0.39 11.41 5.69
CA LEU A 83 0.90 10.04 5.77
C LEU A 83 0.14 9.12 4.81
N TYR A 84 -1.19 9.25 4.75
CA TYR A 84 -2.01 8.45 3.86
C TYR A 84 -1.66 8.66 2.38
N ILE A 85 -1.56 9.93 1.95
CA ILE A 85 -1.21 10.29 0.57
C ILE A 85 0.18 9.74 0.22
N LEU A 86 1.15 9.85 1.13
CA LEU A 86 2.50 9.31 0.91
C LEU A 86 2.48 7.79 0.73
N ILE A 87 1.73 7.05 1.54
CA ILE A 87 1.55 5.60 1.38
C ILE A 87 0.98 5.29 -0.01
N GLN A 88 -0.04 6.02 -0.45
CA GLN A 88 -0.66 5.82 -1.76
C GLN A 88 0.31 6.11 -2.91
N ILE A 89 1.10 7.18 -2.82
CA ILE A 89 2.13 7.50 -3.81
C ILE A 89 3.16 6.37 -3.88
N ILE A 90 3.64 5.87 -2.73
CA ILE A 90 4.60 4.76 -2.71
C ILE A 90 4.00 3.53 -3.38
N VAL A 91 2.79 3.12 -3.02
CA VAL A 91 2.17 1.90 -3.55
C VAL A 91 1.86 2.06 -5.05
N ILE A 92 1.16 3.12 -5.45
CA ILE A 92 0.65 3.28 -6.82
C ILE A 92 1.74 3.76 -7.78
N ALA A 93 2.57 4.71 -7.38
CA ALA A 93 3.55 5.34 -8.28
C ALA A 93 4.92 4.64 -8.24
N MET A 94 5.34 4.08 -7.11
CA MET A 94 6.67 3.48 -6.99
C MET A 94 6.65 1.95 -7.09
N VAL A 95 5.72 1.29 -6.39
CA VAL A 95 5.65 -0.18 -6.32
C VAL A 95 4.97 -0.77 -7.53
N THR A 96 3.72 -0.40 -7.82
CA THR A 96 2.91 -0.98 -8.90
C THR A 96 3.63 -1.04 -10.25
N PRO A 97 4.31 0.03 -10.75
CA PRO A 97 4.98 -0.03 -12.05
C PRO A 97 6.15 -1.02 -12.07
N LYS A 98 6.90 -1.13 -10.97
CA LYS A 98 8.03 -2.05 -10.85
C LYS A 98 7.54 -3.50 -10.77
N SER A 99 6.53 -3.76 -9.95
CA SER A 99 5.88 -5.06 -9.85
C SER A 99 5.30 -5.52 -11.19
N ARG A 100 4.70 -4.61 -11.98
CA ARG A 100 4.19 -4.91 -13.33
C ARG A 100 5.30 -5.30 -14.31
N ARG A 101 6.47 -4.64 -14.25
CA ARG A 101 7.61 -5.01 -15.11
C ARG A 101 8.13 -6.40 -14.80
N VAL A 102 8.24 -6.76 -13.51
CA VAL A 102 8.64 -8.11 -13.10
C VAL A 102 7.57 -9.13 -13.48
N HIS A 103 6.28 -8.82 -13.23
CA HIS A 103 5.16 -9.68 -13.60
C HIS A 103 5.10 -9.92 -15.11
N TYR A 104 5.34 -8.89 -15.93
CA TYR A 104 5.41 -9.04 -17.38
C TYR A 104 6.52 -10.02 -17.77
N TRP A 105 7.73 -9.84 -17.23
CA TRP A 105 8.88 -10.67 -17.57
C TRP A 105 8.66 -12.15 -17.21
N VAL A 106 8.16 -12.46 -16.01
CA VAL A 106 7.92 -13.85 -15.57
C VAL A 106 6.80 -14.55 -16.34
N ASN A 107 5.96 -13.82 -17.08
CA ASN A 107 4.85 -14.35 -17.87
C ASN A 107 5.17 -14.48 -19.37
N LEU A 108 6.32 -14.02 -19.84
CA LEU A 108 6.77 -14.25 -21.21
C LEU A 108 7.06 -15.74 -21.44
N GLU A 109 6.62 -16.28 -22.57
CA GLU A 109 6.75 -17.72 -22.90
C GLU A 109 8.21 -18.20 -22.82
N GLU A 110 9.12 -17.42 -23.37
CA GLU A 110 10.58 -17.64 -23.34
C GLU A 110 11.17 -17.70 -21.92
N ASN A 111 10.53 -17.04 -20.95
CA ASN A 111 11.02 -16.97 -19.56
C ASN A 111 10.26 -17.93 -18.63
N LYS A 112 9.29 -18.69 -19.12
CA LYS A 112 8.49 -19.59 -18.26
C LYS A 112 9.33 -20.67 -17.59
N GLN A 113 10.38 -21.13 -18.28
CA GLN A 113 11.32 -22.14 -17.81
C GLN A 113 12.55 -21.54 -17.11
N ALA A 114 12.62 -20.22 -16.95
CA ALA A 114 13.74 -19.57 -16.28
C ALA A 114 13.74 -19.94 -14.79
N THR A 115 14.83 -20.56 -14.33
CA THR A 115 15.00 -20.96 -12.93
C THR A 115 15.29 -19.78 -12.01
N ALA A 116 15.86 -18.69 -12.53
CA ALA A 116 16.19 -17.49 -11.79
C ALA A 116 15.83 -16.21 -12.56
N LEU A 117 15.64 -15.12 -11.80
CA LEU A 117 15.48 -13.79 -12.37
C LEU A 117 16.83 -13.25 -12.88
N PRO A 118 16.85 -12.50 -14.00
CA PRO A 118 17.99 -11.68 -14.36
C PRO A 118 18.17 -10.56 -13.33
N LEU A 119 19.42 -10.10 -13.19
CA LEU A 119 19.82 -9.09 -12.21
C LEU A 119 18.93 -7.84 -12.20
N LYS A 120 18.48 -7.39 -13.39
CA LYS A 120 17.62 -6.21 -13.52
C LYS A 120 16.25 -6.41 -12.86
N GLN A 121 15.64 -7.58 -13.02
CA GLN A 121 14.34 -7.93 -12.44
C GLN A 121 14.48 -8.17 -10.93
N GLU A 122 15.57 -8.79 -10.50
CA GLU A 122 15.88 -8.98 -9.08
C GLU A 122 16.04 -7.63 -8.36
N GLN A 123 16.74 -6.66 -8.96
CA GLN A 123 16.86 -5.31 -8.42
C GLN A 123 15.51 -4.59 -8.31
N LEU A 124 14.64 -4.75 -9.31
CA LEU A 124 13.27 -4.21 -9.25
C LEU A 124 12.49 -4.83 -8.09
N LEU A 125 12.62 -6.14 -7.90
CA LEU A 125 11.94 -6.88 -6.84
C LEU A 125 12.43 -6.46 -5.45
N LYS A 126 13.74 -6.34 -5.24
CA LYS A 126 14.34 -5.80 -4.01
C LYS A 126 13.82 -4.39 -3.72
N SER A 127 13.78 -3.53 -4.74
CA SER A 127 13.24 -2.18 -4.60
C SER A 127 11.76 -2.18 -4.20
N VAL A 128 10.93 -3.02 -4.84
CA VAL A 128 9.51 -3.21 -4.47
C VAL A 128 9.39 -3.60 -3.00
N ASN A 129 10.17 -4.57 -2.55
CA ASN A 129 10.15 -5.05 -1.18
C ASN A 129 10.51 -3.94 -0.19
N THR A 130 11.58 -3.17 -0.45
CA THR A 130 11.96 -2.01 0.37
C THR A 130 10.83 -0.98 0.46
N TRP A 131 10.18 -0.66 -0.66
CA TRP A 131 9.08 0.30 -0.66
C TRP A 131 7.85 -0.21 0.11
N PHE A 132 7.58 -1.51 0.12
CA PHE A 132 6.53 -2.08 0.98
C PHE A 132 6.86 -1.98 2.47
N TYR A 133 8.12 -2.14 2.88
CA TYR A 133 8.53 -1.89 4.27
C TYR A 133 8.34 -0.43 4.66
N VAL A 134 8.72 0.51 3.79
CA VAL A 134 8.48 1.94 4.03
C VAL A 134 6.99 2.23 4.14
N ALA A 135 6.17 1.74 3.20
CA ALA A 135 4.72 1.93 3.24
C ALA A 135 4.09 1.33 4.50
N SER A 136 4.53 0.15 4.93
CA SER A 136 4.06 -0.49 6.16
C SER A 136 4.43 0.33 7.40
N THR A 137 5.65 0.85 7.45
CA THR A 137 6.13 1.70 8.55
C THR A 137 5.28 2.97 8.65
N LEU A 138 5.03 3.64 7.52
CA LEU A 138 4.13 4.79 7.47
C LEU A 138 2.70 4.40 7.87
N GLY A 139 2.24 3.21 7.50
CA GLY A 139 0.94 2.66 7.90
C GLY A 139 0.81 2.50 9.42
N VAL A 140 1.87 2.02 10.09
CA VAL A 140 1.89 1.96 11.57
C VAL A 140 1.78 3.36 12.17
N LEU A 141 2.58 4.31 11.68
CA LEU A 141 2.54 5.70 12.16
C LEU A 141 1.16 6.33 11.94
N LEU A 142 0.54 6.08 10.80
CA LEU A 142 -0.83 6.50 10.50
C LEU A 142 -1.82 5.93 11.53
N PHE A 143 -1.76 4.63 11.82
CA PHE A 143 -2.67 4.02 12.78
C PHE A 143 -2.43 4.53 14.20
N ILE A 144 -1.19 4.80 14.58
CA ILE A 144 -0.87 5.46 15.85
C ILE A 144 -1.57 6.82 15.91
N LEU A 145 -1.47 7.65 14.86
CA LEU A 145 -2.15 8.94 14.83
C LEU A 145 -3.68 8.80 14.89
N MET A 146 -4.26 7.83 14.19
CA MET A 146 -5.71 7.63 14.16
C MET A 146 -6.28 7.10 15.49
N ILE A 147 -5.52 6.26 16.20
CA ILE A 147 -5.95 5.63 17.45
C ILE A 147 -5.67 6.54 18.65
N LEU A 148 -4.47 7.11 18.74
CA LEU A 148 -4.06 7.98 19.85
C LEU A 148 -4.54 9.42 19.68
N LYS A 149 -5.45 9.68 18.73
CA LYS A 149 -5.98 11.04 18.54
C LYS A 149 -6.58 11.57 19.86
N PRO A 150 -6.31 12.83 20.20
CA PRO A 150 -6.85 13.49 21.39
C PRO A 150 -8.37 13.69 21.32
#